data_AF-A0AAX4K2S3-F1
#
_entry.id   AF-A0AAX4K2S3-F1
#
_cell.length_a   1.000
_cell.length_b   1.000
_cell.length_c   1.000
_cell.angle_alpha   90.00
_cell.angle_beta   90.00
_cell.angle_gamma   90.00
#
_symmetry.space_group_name_H-M   'P 1'
#
loop_
_entity.id
_entity.type
_entity.pdbx_description
1 polymer ?
#
loop_
_entity_poly.entity_id
_entity_poly.type
_entity_poly.pdbx_seq_one_letter_code
_entity_poly.pdbx_strand_id
1 'polypeptide(L)'
;MLFDFTHILYIALAVTGVSAGVTSSQASRRGCSTNAECLKRGLPLRAPTKRALARSMHRIEQRAPDIATFDYTGAVQTYTIPADDNYFISVQGGSGGDNKLDFTAPGGTAAQVNGTVTLASGTVLNIVVGGQAKTVTTTYGGGGGGGSFVYDTNNNLLAAAGGGGGGKVVGDAAYYGGNANSDFSTTAGDGSGLDGGSGGSNGQQGTTTPQAGAGGPGAGFLSGGTYPQYSGSGYGGFSKPNWIGGYAQSDSNANGAFGGGGAGGYSPSGNSGAGGGGGYSGGGSGGDSQGSGAGGGGANYFTPSGSDASATASKIGNGVIIITKLNNFQGFP
;
A
#
# COMPACT_ATOMS: atom_id res chain seq x y z
N MET A 1 -61.28 -56.53 49.91
CA MET A 1 -61.30 -55.46 48.89
C MET A 1 -61.75 -56.14 47.59
N LEU A 2 -63.04 -56.31 47.26
CA LEU A 2 -64.12 -55.32 47.04
C LEU A 2 -63.62 -54.24 46.05
N PHE A 3 -64.12 -53.99 44.83
CA PHE A 3 -65.26 -54.37 43.98
C PHE A 3 -64.77 -54.21 42.50
N ASP A 4 -65.11 -55.01 41.48
CA ASP A 4 -66.40 -55.27 40.81
C ASP A 4 -66.75 -54.33 39.63
N PHE A 5 -67.40 -54.93 38.62
CA PHE A 5 -68.21 -54.39 37.52
C PHE A 5 -67.59 -53.87 36.21
N THR A 6 -67.51 -54.79 35.24
CA THR A 6 -68.22 -54.64 33.95
C THR A 6 -69.67 -54.17 34.11
N HIS A 7 -70.20 -53.29 33.24
CA HIS A 7 -71.51 -53.39 32.53
C HIS A 7 -71.75 -52.12 31.68
N ILE A 8 -71.77 -52.21 30.34
CA ILE A 8 -72.93 -52.37 29.42
C ILE A 8 -73.78 -51.10 29.25
N LEU A 9 -73.85 -50.55 28.03
CA LEU A 9 -75.13 -50.20 27.40
C LEU A 9 -75.05 -50.14 25.87
N TYR A 10 -75.98 -50.87 25.24
CA TYR A 10 -76.37 -50.82 23.83
C TYR A 10 -76.99 -49.45 23.47
N ILE A 11 -76.98 -49.08 22.18
CA ILE A 11 -78.20 -48.83 21.37
C ILE A 11 -77.80 -48.32 19.98
N ALA A 12 -78.40 -48.95 18.98
CA ALA A 12 -78.35 -48.61 17.58
C ALA A 12 -79.11 -47.30 17.27
N LEU A 13 -78.61 -46.52 16.32
CA LEU A 13 -79.49 -45.70 15.48
C LEU A 13 -78.98 -45.73 14.04
N ALA A 14 -79.75 -46.43 13.20
CA ALA A 14 -79.66 -46.31 11.76
C ALA A 14 -80.24 -44.96 11.33
N VAL A 15 -79.51 -44.21 10.51
CA VAL A 15 -80.12 -43.22 9.62
C VAL A 15 -79.64 -43.51 8.21
N THR A 16 -80.59 -43.96 7.40
CA THR A 16 -80.51 -44.08 5.95
C THR A 16 -80.34 -42.69 5.31
N GLY A 17 -79.41 -42.57 4.38
CA GLY A 17 -79.25 -41.37 3.55
C GLY A 17 -78.46 -41.71 2.29
N VAL A 18 -79.18 -41.81 1.18
CA VAL A 18 -78.74 -42.20 -0.17
C VAL A 18 -77.95 -41.08 -0.87
N SER A 19 -77.07 -41.50 -1.80
CA SER A 19 -76.61 -40.79 -3.01
C SER A 19 -75.57 -39.66 -2.89
N ALA A 20 -74.35 -39.93 -3.36
CA ALA A 20 -73.88 -39.50 -4.70
C ALA A 20 -72.37 -39.78 -4.83
N GLY A 21 -71.96 -40.46 -5.91
CA GLY A 21 -70.55 -40.74 -6.16
C GLY A 21 -69.78 -39.51 -6.63
N VAL A 22 -68.52 -39.41 -6.21
CA VAL A 22 -67.44 -38.80 -6.99
C VAL A 22 -66.17 -39.59 -6.72
N THR A 23 -65.60 -40.15 -7.77
CA THR A 23 -64.29 -40.80 -7.82
C THR A 23 -63.19 -39.78 -7.48
N SER A 24 -62.51 -40.01 -6.35
CA SER A 24 -61.36 -39.21 -5.91
C SER A 24 -60.05 -39.82 -6.42
N SER A 25 -59.28 -38.94 -7.05
CA SER A 25 -58.04 -39.09 -7.80
C SER A 25 -56.92 -39.93 -7.16
N GLN A 26 -56.30 -40.80 -7.96
CA GLN A 26 -54.87 -41.08 -7.82
C GLN A 26 -54.05 -40.05 -8.63
N ALA A 27 -53.76 -38.90 -8.04
CA ALA A 27 -52.70 -38.01 -8.53
C ALA A 27 -51.40 -38.36 -7.80
N SER A 28 -50.44 -38.94 -8.51
CA SER A 28 -49.13 -39.28 -7.95
C SER A 28 -48.46 -38.03 -7.37
N ARG A 29 -48.05 -38.07 -6.10
CA ARG A 29 -47.22 -37.04 -5.45
C ARG A 29 -45.80 -37.07 -6.05
N ARG A 30 -45.65 -36.54 -7.27
CA ARG A 30 -44.33 -36.28 -7.87
C ARG A 30 -43.81 -34.95 -7.34
N GLY A 31 -42.79 -34.99 -6.50
CA GLY A 31 -41.98 -33.80 -6.17
C GLY A 31 -41.40 -33.19 -7.44
N CYS A 32 -41.18 -31.87 -7.44
CA CYS A 32 -40.65 -31.18 -8.62
C CYS A 32 -39.19 -31.57 -8.88
N SER A 33 -38.85 -31.66 -10.16
CA SER A 33 -37.53 -32.11 -10.63
C SER A 33 -36.47 -31.02 -10.52
N THR A 34 -36.88 -29.74 -10.52
CA THR A 34 -35.99 -28.59 -10.43
C THR A 34 -36.56 -27.49 -9.53
N ASN A 35 -35.70 -26.60 -9.04
CA ASN A 35 -36.11 -25.43 -8.26
C ASN A 35 -36.95 -24.43 -9.08
N ALA A 36 -36.72 -24.34 -10.41
CA ALA A 36 -37.54 -23.55 -11.31
C ALA A 36 -38.98 -24.11 -11.44
N GLU A 37 -39.11 -25.44 -11.46
CA GLU A 37 -40.41 -26.12 -11.46
C GLU A 37 -41.12 -25.97 -10.10
N CYS A 38 -40.38 -26.05 -8.98
CA CYS A 38 -40.95 -25.83 -7.65
C CYS A 38 -41.44 -24.39 -7.46
N LEU A 39 -40.70 -23.39 -7.96
CA LEU A 39 -41.09 -21.98 -7.88
C LEU A 39 -42.40 -21.70 -8.64
N LYS A 40 -42.53 -22.21 -9.87
CA LYS A 40 -43.76 -22.08 -10.68
C LYS A 40 -44.98 -22.73 -10.03
N ARG A 41 -44.76 -23.70 -9.14
CA ARG A 41 -45.81 -24.48 -8.46
C ARG A 41 -46.04 -24.03 -7.02
N GLY A 42 -45.37 -22.97 -6.55
CA GLY A 42 -45.49 -22.48 -5.17
C GLY A 42 -44.99 -23.49 -4.12
N LEU A 43 -44.12 -24.42 -4.52
CA LEU A 43 -43.57 -25.47 -3.66
C LEU A 43 -42.20 -25.03 -3.08
N PRO A 44 -41.83 -25.51 -1.88
CA PRO A 44 -40.56 -25.16 -1.26
C PRO A 44 -39.36 -25.55 -2.13
N LEU A 45 -38.40 -24.64 -2.24
CA LEU A 45 -37.17 -24.87 -3.01
C LEU A 45 -36.32 -25.95 -2.35
N ARG A 46 -35.70 -26.79 -3.18
CA ARG A 46 -34.78 -27.81 -2.71
C ARG A 46 -33.46 -27.15 -2.32
N ALA A 47 -33.06 -27.32 -1.06
CA ALA A 47 -31.76 -26.88 -0.60
C ALA A 47 -30.64 -27.56 -1.42
N PRO A 48 -29.54 -26.84 -1.72
CA PRO A 48 -28.40 -27.44 -2.41
C PRO A 48 -27.89 -28.64 -1.60
N THR A 49 -27.51 -29.71 -2.30
CA THR A 49 -26.93 -30.88 -1.62
C THR A 49 -25.64 -30.48 -0.90
N LYS A 50 -25.31 -31.15 0.22
CA LYS A 50 -24.02 -30.95 0.90
C LYS A 50 -22.83 -31.06 -0.07
N ARG A 51 -22.94 -31.91 -1.09
CA ARG A 51 -21.93 -32.07 -2.15
C ARG A 51 -21.86 -30.88 -3.10
N ALA A 52 -22.99 -30.27 -3.46
CA ALA A 52 -23.03 -29.04 -4.23
C ALA A 52 -22.44 -27.87 -3.43
N LEU A 53 -22.81 -27.76 -2.14
CA LEU A 53 -22.28 -26.76 -1.21
C LEU A 53 -20.75 -26.91 -1.02
N ALA A 54 -20.28 -28.14 -0.79
CA ALA A 54 -18.86 -28.44 -0.66
C ALA A 54 -18.08 -28.15 -1.95
N ARG A 55 -18.65 -28.42 -3.13
CA ARG A 55 -18.02 -28.07 -4.42
C ARG A 55 -17.99 -26.57 -4.70
N SER A 56 -18.98 -25.81 -4.21
CA SER A 56 -18.91 -24.34 -4.26
C SER A 56 -17.90 -23.79 -3.26
N MET A 57 -17.85 -24.32 -2.03
CA MET A 57 -16.88 -23.90 -1.01
C MET A 57 -15.44 -24.24 -1.41
N HIS A 58 -15.20 -25.45 -1.93
CA HIS A 58 -13.89 -25.84 -2.43
C HIS A 58 -13.44 -24.98 -3.63
N ARG A 59 -14.40 -24.57 -4.49
CA ARG A 59 -14.13 -23.61 -5.57
C ARG A 59 -13.91 -22.17 -5.08
N ILE A 60 -14.33 -21.83 -3.87
CA ILE A 60 -14.05 -20.52 -3.26
C ILE A 60 -12.67 -20.56 -2.57
N GLU A 61 -12.31 -21.66 -1.92
CA GLU A 61 -10.96 -21.87 -1.35
C GLU A 61 -9.86 -21.90 -2.41
N GLN A 62 -10.10 -22.54 -3.56
CA GLN A 62 -9.17 -22.52 -4.70
C GLN A 62 -9.16 -21.17 -5.47
N ARG A 63 -9.85 -20.15 -4.96
CA ARG A 63 -10.14 -18.88 -5.64
C ARG A 63 -9.76 -17.65 -4.80
N ALA A 64 -9.14 -17.84 -3.63
CA ALA A 64 -8.45 -16.75 -2.96
C ALA A 64 -7.39 -16.19 -3.92
N PRO A 65 -7.30 -14.86 -4.10
CA PRO A 65 -6.25 -14.30 -4.93
C PRO A 65 -4.89 -14.69 -4.34
N ASP A 66 -3.96 -15.03 -5.21
CA ASP A 66 -2.58 -15.29 -4.79
C ASP A 66 -1.96 -13.94 -4.41
N ILE A 67 -1.64 -13.76 -3.12
CA ILE A 67 -1.17 -12.50 -2.55
C ILE A 67 0.26 -12.71 -2.04
N ALA A 68 1.18 -11.94 -2.60
CA ALA A 68 2.52 -11.76 -2.06
C ALA A 68 2.62 -10.41 -1.35
N THR A 69 2.98 -10.42 -0.07
CA THR A 69 3.19 -9.21 0.75
C THR A 69 4.66 -9.09 1.11
N PHE A 70 5.20 -7.89 0.92
CA PHE A 70 6.58 -7.54 1.20
C PHE A 70 6.60 -6.40 2.21
N ASP A 71 6.96 -6.73 3.44
CA ASP A 71 7.22 -5.76 4.49
C ASP A 71 8.61 -5.14 4.34
N TYR A 72 8.84 -4.04 5.05
CA TYR A 72 10.12 -3.37 5.11
C TYR A 72 11.21 -4.25 5.76
N THR A 73 12.30 -4.47 5.02
CA THR A 73 13.48 -5.22 5.49
C THR A 73 14.77 -4.40 5.48
N GLY A 74 14.77 -3.23 4.83
CA GLY A 74 15.98 -2.45 4.57
C GLY A 74 16.92 -3.06 3.52
N ALA A 75 16.42 -4.02 2.72
CA ALA A 75 17.16 -4.66 1.65
C ALA A 75 16.27 -4.91 0.41
N VAL A 76 16.90 -5.11 -0.75
CA VAL A 76 16.21 -5.49 -1.98
C VAL A 76 15.76 -6.95 -1.89
N GLN A 77 14.49 -7.20 -2.16
CA GLN A 77 13.91 -8.54 -2.23
C GLN A 77 13.61 -8.91 -3.68
N THR A 78 13.47 -10.20 -3.99
CA THR A 78 13.13 -10.67 -5.34
C THR A 78 11.84 -11.48 -5.33
N TYR A 79 11.02 -11.33 -6.36
CA TYR A 79 9.78 -12.09 -6.53
C TYR A 79 9.64 -12.58 -7.97
N THR A 80 9.39 -13.88 -8.14
CA THR A 80 9.16 -14.48 -9.47
C THR A 80 7.68 -14.65 -9.71
N ILE A 81 7.18 -14.13 -10.83
CA ILE A 81 5.79 -14.23 -11.22
C ILE A 81 5.42 -15.70 -11.51
N PRO A 82 4.41 -16.28 -10.84
CA PRO A 82 4.14 -17.71 -10.92
C PRO A 82 3.36 -18.13 -12.18
N ALA A 83 2.64 -17.21 -12.81
CA ALA A 83 1.79 -17.49 -13.95
C ALA A 83 1.52 -16.23 -14.78
N ASP A 84 1.24 -16.41 -16.08
CA ASP A 84 0.75 -15.35 -16.96
C ASP A 84 -0.63 -14.88 -16.47
N ASP A 85 -0.75 -13.64 -16.00
CA ASP A 85 -2.04 -13.06 -15.63
C ASP A 85 -1.95 -11.53 -15.42
N ASN A 86 -3.08 -10.92 -15.08
CA ASN A 86 -3.10 -9.57 -14.54
C ASN A 86 -2.80 -9.59 -13.03
N TYR A 87 -1.99 -8.63 -12.59
CA TYR A 87 -1.61 -8.46 -11.19
C TYR A 87 -1.95 -7.05 -10.74
N PHE A 88 -2.65 -6.94 -9.61
CA PHE A 88 -2.82 -5.68 -8.91
C PHE A 88 -1.60 -5.46 -8.01
N ILE A 89 -0.94 -4.32 -8.16
CA ILE A 89 0.23 -3.93 -7.39
C ILE A 89 -0.14 -2.72 -6.53
N SER A 90 0.08 -2.83 -5.23
CA SER A 90 0.03 -1.72 -4.27
C SER A 90 1.42 -1.46 -3.72
N VAL A 91 1.89 -0.21 -3.84
CA VAL A 91 3.24 0.21 -3.43
C VAL A 91 3.10 1.40 -2.49
N GLN A 92 3.60 1.28 -1.27
CA GLN A 92 3.61 2.35 -0.28
C GLN A 92 5.06 2.75 0.06
N GLY A 93 5.38 4.04 0.00
CA GLY A 93 6.68 4.59 0.42
C GLY A 93 6.80 4.72 1.95
N GLY A 94 7.98 5.12 2.42
CA GLY A 94 8.25 5.42 3.83
C GLY A 94 8.18 6.91 4.17
N SER A 95 7.66 7.25 5.35
CA SER A 95 7.49 8.66 5.76
C SER A 95 8.81 9.33 6.18
N GLY A 96 8.85 10.65 6.09
CA GLY A 96 9.96 11.45 6.58
C GLY A 96 10.13 11.40 8.10
N GLY A 97 11.32 11.77 8.57
CA GLY A 97 11.65 11.82 9.98
C GLY A 97 11.16 13.11 10.61
N ASP A 98 10.49 12.99 11.76
CA ASP A 98 10.12 14.12 12.59
C ASP A 98 11.36 14.79 13.19
N ASN A 99 11.29 16.10 13.42
CA ASN A 99 12.18 16.77 14.36
C ASN A 99 11.39 17.16 15.62
N LYS A 100 11.81 16.63 16.78
CA LYS A 100 11.20 16.81 18.10
C LYS A 100 12.22 17.39 19.07
N LEU A 101 12.50 18.68 18.90
CA LEU A 101 13.30 19.46 19.84
C LEU A 101 12.36 20.08 20.91
N ASP A 102 12.23 21.40 20.94
CA ASP A 102 11.29 22.12 21.82
C ASP A 102 9.85 22.09 21.28
N PHE A 103 9.72 21.97 19.96
CA PHE A 103 8.46 21.77 19.23
C PHE A 103 8.55 20.51 18.38
N THR A 104 7.43 20.10 17.80
CA THR A 104 7.38 19.00 16.83
C THR A 104 7.15 19.55 15.43
N ALA A 105 8.11 19.33 14.54
CA ALA A 105 7.92 19.43 13.11
C ALA A 105 7.79 18.01 12.52
N PRO A 106 6.58 17.59 12.12
CA PRO A 106 6.40 16.28 11.51
C PRO A 106 7.19 16.13 10.21
N GLY A 107 7.67 14.92 9.96
CA GLY A 107 8.10 14.51 8.63
C GLY A 107 6.91 14.44 7.66
N GLY A 108 7.21 14.56 6.37
CA GLY A 108 6.23 14.44 5.31
C GLY A 108 5.67 13.02 5.23
N THR A 109 4.42 12.92 4.81
CA THR A 109 3.78 11.63 4.52
C THR A 109 4.31 11.03 3.22
N ALA A 110 4.30 9.70 3.14
CA ALA A 110 4.63 8.96 1.95
C ALA A 110 3.42 8.75 1.04
N ALA A 111 3.70 8.40 -0.20
CA ALA A 111 2.69 8.06 -1.18
C ALA A 111 2.31 6.56 -1.12
N GLN A 112 1.10 6.26 -1.55
CA GLN A 112 0.67 4.94 -1.97
C GLN A 112 0.23 5.00 -3.43
N VAL A 113 0.79 4.11 -4.24
CA VAL A 113 0.46 3.93 -5.64
C VAL A 113 -0.19 2.57 -5.82
N ASN A 114 -1.30 2.52 -6.55
CA ASN A 114 -2.02 1.30 -6.86
C ASN A 114 -2.25 1.22 -8.37
N GLY A 115 -2.21 0.02 -8.94
CA GLY A 115 -2.63 -0.19 -10.33
C GLY A 115 -2.48 -1.64 -10.77
N THR A 116 -3.05 -1.97 -11.91
CA THR A 116 -3.01 -3.31 -12.51
C THR A 116 -1.99 -3.37 -13.65
N VAL A 117 -1.25 -4.47 -13.75
CA VAL A 117 -0.31 -4.73 -14.84
C VAL A 117 -0.36 -6.21 -15.25
N THR A 118 -0.25 -6.48 -16.54
CA THR A 118 -0.09 -7.86 -17.05
C THR A 118 1.36 -8.30 -16.91
N LEU A 119 1.59 -9.43 -16.27
CA LEU A 119 2.93 -10.00 -16.07
C LEU A 119 2.99 -11.43 -16.56
N ALA A 120 4.12 -11.77 -17.19
CA ALA A 120 4.39 -13.11 -17.68
C ALA A 120 5.02 -13.97 -16.57
N SER A 121 4.68 -15.25 -16.56
CA SER A 121 5.30 -16.28 -15.74
C SER A 121 6.81 -16.29 -15.91
N GLY A 122 7.53 -16.46 -14.81
CA GLY A 122 8.99 -16.45 -14.78
C GLY A 122 9.62 -15.05 -14.80
N THR A 123 8.83 -13.97 -14.95
CA THR A 123 9.35 -12.60 -14.77
C THR A 123 9.86 -12.44 -13.34
N VAL A 124 11.11 -12.02 -13.18
CA VAL A 124 11.71 -11.75 -11.87
C VAL A 124 11.66 -10.25 -11.59
N LEU A 125 11.03 -9.88 -10.47
CA LEU A 125 10.90 -8.53 -9.99
C LEU A 125 11.84 -8.28 -8.81
N ASN A 126 12.47 -7.11 -8.80
CA ASN A 126 13.12 -6.52 -7.65
C ASN A 126 12.11 -5.68 -6.88
N ILE A 127 12.03 -5.93 -5.57
CA ILE A 127 11.10 -5.31 -4.63
C ILE A 127 11.91 -4.50 -3.61
N VAL A 128 11.68 -3.20 -3.60
CA VAL A 128 12.33 -2.26 -2.68
C VAL A 128 11.24 -1.61 -1.86
N VAL A 129 11.21 -1.92 -0.56
CA VAL A 129 10.24 -1.32 0.36
C VAL A 129 10.93 -0.18 1.09
N GLY A 130 10.44 1.04 0.93
CA GLY A 130 10.98 2.25 1.54
C GLY A 130 10.79 2.28 3.05
N GLY A 131 11.81 2.73 3.77
CA GLY A 131 11.79 2.87 5.22
C GLY A 131 11.29 4.23 5.67
N GLN A 132 10.74 4.28 6.87
CA GLN A 132 10.52 5.53 7.60
C GLN A 132 11.87 6.07 8.09
N ALA A 133 12.09 7.38 7.94
CA ALA A 133 13.23 8.05 8.56
C ALA A 133 13.00 8.26 10.06
N LYS A 134 14.08 8.17 10.84
CA LYS A 134 14.00 8.24 12.30
C LYS A 134 13.64 9.65 12.77
N THR A 135 13.04 9.72 13.96
CA THR A 135 12.84 10.98 14.66
C THR A 135 14.17 11.51 15.19
N VAL A 136 14.42 12.79 14.96
CA VAL A 136 15.58 13.54 15.49
C VAL A 136 15.12 14.37 16.69
N THR A 137 15.93 14.43 17.75
CA THR A 137 15.65 15.21 18.98
C THR A 137 16.69 16.30 19.24
N THR A 138 17.43 16.66 18.19
CA THR A 138 18.50 17.66 18.18
C THR A 138 18.14 18.79 17.22
N THR A 139 19.02 19.80 17.11
CA THR A 139 18.83 20.94 16.19
C THR A 139 19.04 20.57 14.71
N TYR A 140 19.22 19.29 14.40
CA TYR A 140 19.56 18.84 13.06
C TYR A 140 18.30 18.63 12.23
N GLY A 141 18.42 18.63 10.91
CA GLY A 141 17.30 18.28 10.05
C GLY A 141 16.88 16.82 10.22
N GLY A 142 15.59 16.53 10.12
CA GLY A 142 15.11 15.16 9.97
C GLY A 142 15.59 14.53 8.66
N GLY A 143 15.77 13.21 8.64
CA GLY A 143 16.02 12.48 7.40
C GLY A 143 14.77 12.39 6.52
N GLY A 144 14.97 12.28 5.21
CA GLY A 144 13.91 11.97 4.25
C GLY A 144 13.54 10.48 4.28
N GLY A 145 12.26 10.20 4.11
CA GLY A 145 11.72 8.85 3.96
C GLY A 145 12.09 8.23 2.62
N GLY A 146 12.09 6.89 2.57
CA GLY A 146 12.47 6.15 1.38
C GLY A 146 11.34 5.99 0.37
N GLY A 147 11.68 6.03 -0.92
CA GLY A 147 10.79 5.56 -1.97
C GLY A 147 10.68 4.04 -1.98
N SER A 148 9.55 3.53 -2.47
CA SER A 148 9.33 2.10 -2.73
C SER A 148 9.28 1.84 -4.23
N PHE A 149 9.85 0.72 -4.68
CA PHE A 149 10.03 0.43 -6.11
C PHE A 149 9.73 -1.03 -6.44
N VAL A 150 9.10 -1.24 -7.59
CA VAL A 150 8.92 -2.55 -8.24
C VAL A 150 9.45 -2.44 -9.67
N TYR A 151 10.52 -3.16 -10.00
CA TYR A 151 11.14 -3.14 -11.32
C TYR A 151 11.70 -4.51 -11.69
N ASP A 152 11.80 -4.83 -12.99
CA ASP A 152 12.32 -6.13 -13.43
C ASP A 152 13.85 -6.20 -13.41
N THR A 153 14.42 -7.36 -13.74
CA THR A 153 15.88 -7.55 -13.83
C THR A 153 16.56 -6.74 -14.95
N ASN A 154 15.79 -6.19 -15.89
CA ASN A 154 16.28 -5.32 -16.96
C ASN A 154 16.19 -3.83 -16.59
N ASN A 155 15.85 -3.51 -15.34
CA ASN A 155 15.61 -2.15 -14.83
C ASN A 155 14.39 -1.44 -15.42
N ASN A 156 13.44 -2.17 -15.98
CA ASN A 156 12.16 -1.58 -16.38
C ASN A 156 11.31 -1.33 -15.13
N LEU A 157 11.01 -0.06 -14.86
CA LEU A 157 10.19 0.33 -13.72
C LEU A 157 8.72 0.01 -13.98
N LEU A 158 8.07 -0.68 -13.04
CA LEU A 158 6.64 -0.95 -13.08
C LEU A 158 5.89 0.04 -12.19
N ALA A 159 6.37 0.27 -10.98
CA ALA A 159 5.74 1.16 -10.01
C ALA A 159 6.78 1.75 -9.05
N ALA A 160 6.57 3.02 -8.67
CA ALA A 160 7.29 3.67 -7.60
C ALA A 160 6.36 4.57 -6.78
N ALA A 161 6.48 4.51 -5.46
CA ALA A 161 5.80 5.42 -4.54
C ALA A 161 6.83 6.28 -3.81
N GLY A 162 6.63 7.59 -3.81
CA GLY A 162 7.50 8.56 -3.17
C GLY A 162 7.47 8.47 -1.64
N GLY A 163 8.62 8.73 -1.01
CA GLY A 163 8.76 8.95 0.42
C GLY A 163 8.58 10.43 0.78
N GLY A 164 8.28 10.71 2.04
CA GLY A 164 8.13 12.09 2.53
C GLY A 164 9.47 12.75 2.90
N GLY A 165 9.55 14.08 2.81
CA GLY A 165 10.71 14.85 3.26
C GLY A 165 10.82 14.95 4.78
N GLY A 166 12.02 15.19 5.31
CA GLY A 166 12.24 15.37 6.76
C GLY A 166 11.74 16.72 7.28
N GLY A 167 11.34 16.77 8.55
CA GLY A 167 10.96 18.00 9.25
C GLY A 167 12.16 18.72 9.89
N LYS A 168 11.97 20.00 10.28
CA LYS A 168 13.00 20.78 10.98
C LYS A 168 12.39 21.74 12.00
N VAL A 169 12.99 21.84 13.19
CA VAL A 169 12.68 22.87 14.19
C VAL A 169 13.91 23.74 14.44
N VAL A 170 13.73 25.06 14.52
CA VAL A 170 14.74 26.01 15.02
C VAL A 170 14.06 27.03 15.92
N GLY A 171 14.47 27.06 17.20
CA GLY A 171 13.79 27.87 18.21
C GLY A 171 12.29 27.58 18.19
N ASP A 172 11.48 28.63 18.02
CA ASP A 172 10.02 28.55 17.99
C ASP A 172 9.43 28.26 16.58
N ALA A 173 10.27 28.09 15.56
CA ALA A 173 9.84 27.85 14.18
C ALA A 173 9.86 26.36 13.82
N ALA A 174 8.75 25.86 13.25
CA ALA A 174 8.60 24.49 12.77
C ALA A 174 8.39 24.46 11.24
N TYR A 175 9.25 23.72 10.55
CA TYR A 175 9.18 23.47 9.11
C TYR A 175 8.76 22.02 8.87
N TYR A 176 7.55 21.83 8.36
CA TYR A 176 6.99 20.50 8.13
C TYR A 176 7.58 19.88 6.85
N GLY A 177 7.91 18.59 6.92
CA GLY A 177 8.39 17.85 5.77
C GLY A 177 7.41 17.86 4.61
N GLY A 178 7.92 18.02 3.39
CA GLY A 178 7.12 17.92 2.18
C GLY A 178 6.52 16.53 2.04
N ASN A 179 5.21 16.44 1.85
CA ASN A 179 4.56 15.18 1.49
C ASN A 179 5.07 14.70 0.14
N ALA A 180 5.12 13.39 -0.05
CA ALA A 180 5.24 12.82 -1.39
C ALA A 180 4.09 13.31 -2.29
N ASN A 181 4.28 13.24 -3.60
CA ASN A 181 3.22 13.65 -4.52
C ASN A 181 1.97 12.80 -4.33
N SER A 182 0.79 13.40 -4.49
CA SER A 182 -0.50 12.69 -4.50
C SER A 182 -0.96 12.34 -5.92
N ASP A 183 -0.10 12.53 -6.92
CA ASP A 183 -0.35 12.31 -8.33
C ASP A 183 0.84 11.59 -9.00
N PHE A 184 0.83 11.50 -10.33
CA PHE A 184 1.93 10.95 -11.13
C PHE A 184 2.78 12.03 -11.81
N SER A 185 2.87 13.22 -11.22
CA SER A 185 3.83 14.23 -11.68
C SER A 185 5.23 13.63 -11.64
N THR A 186 5.99 13.79 -12.73
CA THR A 186 7.37 13.31 -12.81
C THR A 186 8.33 14.20 -12.02
N THR A 187 7.88 15.35 -11.53
CA THR A 187 8.66 16.30 -10.72
C THR A 187 8.32 16.14 -9.25
N ALA A 188 9.33 15.93 -8.42
CA ALA A 188 9.21 15.81 -6.96
C ALA A 188 9.04 17.18 -6.30
N GLY A 189 8.76 17.19 -4.99
CA GLY A 189 8.62 18.41 -4.21
C GLY A 189 9.97 19.08 -3.95
N ASP A 190 9.98 20.41 -3.99
CA ASP A 190 11.09 21.23 -3.54
C ASP A 190 11.22 21.19 -2.00
N GLY A 191 12.43 21.38 -1.50
CA GLY A 191 12.65 21.67 -0.10
C GLY A 191 12.32 23.14 0.22
N SER A 192 12.10 23.42 1.50
CA SER A 192 11.80 24.76 2.00
C SER A 192 13.00 25.37 2.72
N GLY A 193 12.88 26.63 3.12
CA GLY A 193 13.94 27.40 3.77
C GLY A 193 14.67 28.33 2.79
N LEU A 194 15.72 28.99 3.26
CA LEU A 194 16.58 29.79 2.39
C LEU A 194 17.26 28.84 1.40
N ASP A 195 17.09 29.13 0.11
CA ASP A 195 17.65 28.40 -1.02
C ASP A 195 17.39 26.88 -1.06
N GLY A 196 16.28 26.41 -0.46
CA GLY A 196 15.89 25.00 -0.47
C GLY A 196 16.03 24.35 -1.86
N GLY A 197 16.58 23.14 -1.87
CA GLY A 197 16.87 22.42 -3.10
C GLY A 197 15.61 22.10 -3.90
N SER A 198 15.73 22.06 -5.22
CA SER A 198 14.64 21.69 -6.11
C SER A 198 14.39 20.18 -6.10
N GLY A 199 13.13 19.79 -6.28
CA GLY A 199 12.76 18.41 -6.56
C GLY A 199 13.37 17.94 -7.88
N GLY A 200 13.73 16.66 -7.94
CA GLY A 200 14.16 16.02 -9.16
C GLY A 200 13.02 15.89 -10.16
N SER A 201 13.35 15.71 -11.43
CA SER A 201 12.37 15.48 -12.50
C SER A 201 12.73 14.26 -13.32
N ASN A 202 11.73 13.60 -13.91
CA ASN A 202 11.90 12.49 -14.86
C ASN A 202 12.87 11.40 -14.38
N GLY A 203 12.71 10.96 -13.13
CA GLY A 203 13.51 9.88 -12.58
C GLY A 203 14.78 10.34 -11.85
N GLN A 204 15.11 11.63 -11.87
CA GLN A 204 16.35 12.15 -11.30
C GLN A 204 16.22 12.43 -9.79
N GLN A 205 17.36 12.44 -9.10
CA GLN A 205 17.47 12.94 -7.73
C GLN A 205 17.09 14.42 -7.62
N GLY A 206 16.78 14.86 -6.39
CA GLY A 206 16.65 16.28 -6.08
C GLY A 206 18.01 16.99 -6.05
N THR A 207 17.98 18.30 -5.84
CA THR A 207 19.19 19.12 -5.67
C THR A 207 19.39 19.54 -4.22
N THR A 208 20.59 20.01 -3.92
CA THR A 208 20.97 20.59 -2.63
C THR A 208 21.50 22.00 -2.80
N THR A 209 21.41 22.79 -1.74
CA THR A 209 21.90 24.16 -1.70
C THR A 209 23.43 24.14 -1.56
N PRO A 210 24.17 25.08 -2.19
CA PRO A 210 25.63 25.12 -2.12
C PRO A 210 26.14 25.80 -0.84
N GLN A 211 25.55 25.47 0.31
CA GLN A 211 25.89 26.05 1.61
C GLN A 211 26.07 25.00 2.70
N ALA A 212 26.78 25.40 3.76
CA ALA A 212 27.02 24.56 4.94
C ALA A 212 25.73 24.26 5.70
N GLY A 213 25.60 23.04 6.20
CA GLY A 213 24.43 22.60 6.96
C GLY A 213 23.18 22.33 6.13
N ALA A 214 23.30 22.29 4.80
CA ALA A 214 22.20 21.95 3.91
C ALA A 214 21.71 20.50 4.14
N GLY A 215 20.43 20.25 3.86
CA GLY A 215 19.95 18.86 3.78
C GLY A 215 20.55 18.12 2.57
N GLY A 216 20.47 16.79 2.60
CA GLY A 216 20.73 15.95 1.45
C GLY A 216 19.48 15.78 0.58
N PRO A 217 19.61 15.72 -0.76
CA PRO A 217 18.47 15.46 -1.64
C PRO A 217 18.05 13.98 -1.58
N GLY A 218 16.79 13.71 -1.89
CA GLY A 218 16.32 12.35 -2.15
C GLY A 218 16.85 11.80 -3.47
N ALA A 219 17.04 10.50 -3.54
CA ALA A 219 17.36 9.79 -4.78
C ALA A 219 16.13 9.66 -5.69
N GLY A 220 16.38 9.66 -6.99
CA GLY A 220 15.42 9.20 -7.99
C GLY A 220 15.73 7.77 -8.45
N PHE A 221 14.87 7.22 -9.30
CA PHE A 221 15.06 5.91 -9.91
C PHE A 221 16.29 5.84 -10.83
N LEU A 222 16.71 6.96 -11.42
CA LEU A 222 17.79 7.05 -12.40
C LEU A 222 19.10 7.61 -11.82
N SER A 223 19.03 8.37 -10.74
CA SER A 223 20.21 8.98 -10.13
C SER A 223 20.07 9.17 -8.62
N GLY A 224 21.22 9.28 -7.96
CA GLY A 224 21.35 9.42 -6.51
C GLY A 224 22.81 9.58 -6.14
N GLY A 225 23.09 9.66 -4.84
CA GLY A 225 24.45 9.64 -4.28
C GLY A 225 25.14 11.00 -4.30
N THR A 226 24.39 12.08 -4.10
CA THR A 226 24.99 13.42 -3.93
C THR A 226 25.84 13.46 -2.67
N TYR A 227 27.13 13.77 -2.83
CA TYR A 227 28.04 14.01 -1.70
C TYR A 227 27.97 15.48 -1.28
N PRO A 228 28.03 15.78 0.04
CA PRO A 228 28.00 17.15 0.51
C PRO A 228 29.26 17.90 0.04
N GLN A 229 29.07 19.10 -0.49
CA GLN A 229 30.18 19.98 -0.90
C GLN A 229 30.69 20.85 0.26
N TYR A 230 29.89 20.97 1.33
CA TYR A 230 30.15 21.86 2.46
C TYR A 230 30.03 21.12 3.79
N SER A 231 30.71 21.64 4.81
CA SER A 231 30.71 21.06 6.15
C SER A 231 29.30 21.03 6.74
N GLY A 232 28.95 19.95 7.42
CA GLY A 232 27.68 19.81 8.11
C GLY A 232 26.51 19.46 7.19
N SER A 233 26.67 19.46 5.86
CA SER A 233 25.59 19.11 4.96
C SER A 233 25.29 17.60 4.96
N GLY A 234 24.02 17.26 4.85
CA GLY A 234 23.54 15.88 4.73
C GLY A 234 23.90 15.30 3.37
N TYR A 235 24.21 14.00 3.32
CA TYR A 235 24.41 13.30 2.06
C TYR A 235 23.07 13.02 1.39
N GLY A 236 23.05 13.02 0.06
CA GLY A 236 21.89 12.57 -0.70
C GLY A 236 21.67 11.06 -0.58
N GLY A 237 20.44 10.63 -0.80
CA GLY A 237 20.12 9.21 -0.88
C GLY A 237 20.75 8.57 -2.12
N PHE A 238 21.03 7.27 -2.06
CA PHE A 238 21.56 6.49 -3.17
C PHE A 238 20.44 5.73 -3.90
N SER A 239 20.59 5.62 -5.21
CA SER A 239 19.70 4.81 -6.05
C SER A 239 20.22 3.36 -6.14
N LYS A 240 19.83 2.63 -7.18
CA LYS A 240 20.32 1.28 -7.50
C LYS A 240 21.86 1.20 -7.43
N PRO A 241 22.42 0.04 -7.03
CA PRO A 241 21.70 -1.20 -6.68
C PRO A 241 21.23 -1.27 -5.22
N ASN A 242 21.72 -0.39 -4.34
CA ASN A 242 21.62 -0.61 -2.90
C ASN A 242 20.54 0.21 -2.20
N TRP A 243 20.03 1.28 -2.82
CA TRP A 243 18.91 2.10 -2.29
C TRP A 243 19.15 2.68 -0.89
N ILE A 244 20.41 2.81 -0.49
CA ILE A 244 20.80 3.26 0.85
C ILE A 244 20.39 4.72 1.01
N GLY A 245 19.85 5.08 2.17
CA GLY A 245 19.59 6.46 2.50
C GLY A 245 20.86 7.29 2.68
N GLY A 246 20.71 8.60 2.66
CA GLY A 246 21.80 9.53 2.91
C GLY A 246 22.36 9.38 4.32
N TYR A 247 23.66 9.59 4.45
CA TYR A 247 24.36 9.63 5.73
C TYR A 247 24.36 11.05 6.33
N ALA A 248 24.07 11.18 7.62
CA ALA A 248 24.23 12.42 8.37
C ALA A 248 25.57 12.38 9.12
N GLN A 249 26.27 13.51 9.17
CA GLN A 249 27.64 13.58 9.71
C GLN A 249 27.72 13.50 11.24
N SER A 250 26.65 13.87 11.96
CA SER A 250 26.71 14.10 13.42
C SER A 250 25.65 13.35 14.22
N ASP A 251 24.52 12.94 13.62
CA ASP A 251 23.48 12.16 14.29
C ASP A 251 22.90 11.13 13.32
N SER A 252 23.09 9.85 13.63
CA SER A 252 22.56 8.75 12.81
C SER A 252 21.02 8.72 12.72
N ASN A 253 20.31 9.44 13.60
CA ASN A 253 18.85 9.61 13.50
C ASN A 253 18.46 10.57 12.38
N ALA A 254 19.36 11.46 11.96
CA ALA A 254 19.16 12.36 10.82
C ALA A 254 19.49 11.68 9.48
N ASN A 255 19.89 10.40 9.47
CA ASN A 255 20.09 9.66 8.24
C ASN A 255 18.78 9.57 7.44
N GLY A 256 18.92 9.63 6.11
CA GLY A 256 17.82 9.27 5.22
C GLY A 256 17.50 7.78 5.33
N ALA A 257 16.26 7.42 5.05
CA ALA A 257 15.82 6.04 5.12
C ALA A 257 16.17 5.25 3.84
N PHE A 258 16.21 3.91 3.99
CA PHE A 258 16.34 2.98 2.86
C PHE A 258 15.20 3.20 1.85
N GLY A 259 15.51 3.11 0.56
CA GLY A 259 14.67 3.67 -0.52
C GLY A 259 15.17 5.03 -1.00
N GLY A 260 16.40 5.40 -0.64
CA GLY A 260 17.07 6.59 -1.15
C GLY A 260 16.59 7.92 -0.57
N GLY A 261 16.14 7.97 0.69
CA GLY A 261 15.89 9.25 1.36
C GLY A 261 17.20 10.02 1.60
N GLY A 262 17.19 11.36 1.56
CA GLY A 262 18.34 12.20 1.89
C GLY A 262 18.53 12.39 3.39
N ALA A 263 19.75 12.69 3.84
CA ALA A 263 20.02 12.98 5.26
C ALA A 263 19.70 14.43 5.64
N GLY A 264 19.46 14.68 6.93
CA GLY A 264 19.47 16.02 7.49
C GLY A 264 20.89 16.59 7.63
N GLY A 265 20.98 17.91 7.55
CA GLY A 265 22.19 18.68 7.81
C GLY A 265 22.31 19.14 9.26
N TYR A 266 23.50 19.62 9.58
CA TYR A 266 23.94 20.14 10.87
C TYR A 266 24.70 21.46 10.70
N SER A 267 24.46 22.41 11.61
CA SER A 267 25.32 23.57 11.82
C SER A 267 25.50 23.83 13.31
N PRO A 268 26.68 24.32 13.76
CA PRO A 268 26.87 24.83 15.11
C PRO A 268 25.92 25.97 15.49
N SER A 269 25.40 26.72 14.50
CA SER A 269 24.41 27.78 14.73
C SER A 269 23.00 27.28 15.02
N GLY A 270 22.74 25.96 14.89
CA GLY A 270 21.42 25.35 14.99
C GLY A 270 20.59 25.43 13.71
N ASN A 271 20.97 26.29 12.76
CA ASN A 271 20.32 26.39 11.46
C ASN A 271 20.81 25.29 10.51
N SER A 272 19.90 24.57 9.87
CA SER A 272 20.23 23.50 8.93
C SER A 272 19.00 23.00 8.19
N GLY A 273 19.20 22.25 7.12
CA GLY A 273 18.15 21.64 6.32
C GLY A 273 17.84 20.20 6.68
N ALA A 274 16.61 19.79 6.45
CA ALA A 274 16.20 18.39 6.49
C ALA A 274 16.37 17.70 5.11
N GLY A 275 16.40 16.37 5.12
CA GLY A 275 16.62 15.58 3.92
C GLY A 275 15.38 15.42 3.05
N GLY A 276 15.55 15.38 1.72
CA GLY A 276 14.47 15.12 0.76
C GLY A 276 14.06 13.65 0.71
N GLY A 277 12.79 13.37 0.42
CA GLY A 277 12.27 12.00 0.28
C GLY A 277 12.72 11.32 -1.02
N GLY A 278 12.98 10.01 -0.99
CA GLY A 278 13.27 9.23 -2.20
C GLY A 278 12.01 8.98 -3.03
N GLY A 279 12.13 8.60 -4.30
CA GLY A 279 10.95 8.28 -5.12
C GLY A 279 11.31 8.00 -6.58
N TYR A 280 10.30 8.03 -7.46
CA TYR A 280 10.56 8.01 -8.90
C TYR A 280 11.53 9.13 -9.26
N SER A 281 11.18 10.36 -8.87
CA SER A 281 12.12 11.47 -8.73
C SER A 281 12.28 11.79 -7.25
N GLY A 282 13.49 12.16 -6.84
CA GLY A 282 13.80 12.46 -5.44
C GLY A 282 13.45 13.89 -5.06
N GLY A 283 12.98 14.10 -3.83
CA GLY A 283 12.67 15.41 -3.29
C GLY A 283 13.92 16.28 -3.06
N GLY A 284 13.75 17.59 -3.11
CA GLY A 284 14.81 18.55 -2.85
C GLY A 284 15.22 18.61 -1.37
N SER A 285 16.44 19.05 -1.09
CA SER A 285 16.89 19.26 0.29
C SER A 285 16.23 20.46 0.94
N GLY A 286 16.05 20.44 2.26
CA GLY A 286 15.80 21.66 3.02
C GLY A 286 16.98 22.64 2.97
N GLY A 287 16.73 23.86 3.45
CA GLY A 287 17.69 24.98 3.49
C GLY A 287 18.97 24.70 4.29
N ASP A 288 19.64 25.73 4.79
CA ASP A 288 21.02 25.60 5.28
C ASP A 288 21.28 26.39 6.58
N SER A 289 22.56 26.63 6.89
CA SER A 289 23.01 27.37 8.08
C SER A 289 22.59 28.85 8.11
N GLN A 290 22.22 29.45 6.98
CA GLN A 290 21.72 30.81 6.90
C GLN A 290 20.19 30.85 7.04
N GLY A 291 19.49 29.79 6.63
CA GLY A 291 18.06 29.63 6.86
C GLY A 291 17.61 28.20 6.80
N SER A 292 17.06 27.72 7.91
CA SER A 292 16.57 26.35 8.02
C SER A 292 15.36 26.09 7.13
N GLY A 293 15.18 24.82 6.81
CA GLY A 293 13.94 24.37 6.22
C GLY A 293 13.84 22.86 6.09
N ALA A 294 12.65 22.43 5.68
CA ALA A 294 12.28 21.03 5.56
C ALA A 294 12.60 20.48 4.17
N GLY A 295 12.78 19.17 4.06
CA GLY A 295 12.99 18.50 2.77
C GLY A 295 11.70 18.35 1.98
N GLY A 296 11.82 18.30 0.65
CA GLY A 296 10.70 18.00 -0.25
C GLY A 296 10.38 16.51 -0.31
N GLY A 297 9.14 16.16 -0.68
CA GLY A 297 8.72 14.77 -0.86
C GLY A 297 9.05 14.23 -2.26
N GLY A 298 9.11 12.90 -2.39
CA GLY A 298 9.40 12.21 -3.64
C GLY A 298 8.20 12.11 -4.59
N ALA A 299 8.49 11.91 -5.87
CA ALA A 299 7.49 11.68 -6.92
C ALA A 299 7.12 10.20 -7.08
N ASN A 300 6.00 9.96 -7.74
CA ASN A 300 5.46 8.63 -8.01
C ASN A 300 5.64 8.23 -9.47
N TYR A 301 5.48 6.94 -9.74
CA TYR A 301 5.39 6.39 -11.08
C TYR A 301 4.52 5.14 -11.10
N PHE A 302 3.75 4.97 -12.17
CA PHE A 302 3.20 3.68 -12.55
C PHE A 302 3.35 3.53 -14.06
N THR A 303 3.64 2.31 -14.49
CA THR A 303 3.80 2.01 -15.92
C THR A 303 2.54 2.42 -16.70
N PRO A 304 2.67 3.03 -17.89
CA PRO A 304 1.53 3.38 -18.75
C PRO A 304 0.63 2.20 -19.15
N SER A 305 1.11 0.96 -18.99
CA SER A 305 0.30 -0.24 -19.19
C SER A 305 -0.79 -0.45 -18.13
N GLY A 306 -0.75 0.30 -17.01
CA GLY A 306 -1.81 0.31 -16.01
C GLY A 306 -2.86 1.38 -16.27
N SER A 307 -4.03 0.97 -16.75
CA SER A 307 -5.15 1.89 -17.09
C SER A 307 -5.96 2.36 -15.87
N ASP A 308 -5.74 1.77 -14.70
CA ASP A 308 -6.46 2.01 -13.44
C ASP A 308 -5.56 2.57 -12.33
N ALA A 309 -4.41 3.15 -12.70
CA ALA A 309 -3.43 3.62 -11.74
C ALA A 309 -3.94 4.80 -10.89
N SER A 310 -3.66 4.78 -9.59
CA SER A 310 -3.99 5.86 -8.65
C SER A 310 -2.85 6.12 -7.67
N ALA A 311 -2.75 7.37 -7.20
CA ALA A 311 -1.77 7.80 -6.22
C ALA A 311 -2.46 8.58 -5.09
N THR A 312 -1.97 8.45 -3.86
CA THR A 312 -2.41 9.22 -2.68
C THR A 312 -1.20 9.49 -1.78
N ALA A 313 -1.17 10.61 -1.05
CA ALA A 313 -0.08 10.96 -0.13
C ALA A 313 -0.60 11.23 1.28
N SER A 314 -0.68 10.18 2.10
CA SER A 314 -1.22 10.25 3.47
C SER A 314 -0.62 9.19 4.39
N LYS A 315 0.45 8.51 3.96
CA LYS A 315 0.98 7.33 4.62
C LYS A 315 2.08 7.68 5.61
N ILE A 316 2.04 7.06 6.78
CA ILE A 316 3.00 7.22 7.85
C ILE A 316 3.58 5.85 8.21
N GLY A 317 4.87 5.81 8.54
CA GLY A 317 5.58 4.58 8.86
C GLY A 317 6.35 4.02 7.67
N ASN A 318 6.80 2.78 7.82
CA ASN A 318 7.46 2.04 6.76
C ASN A 318 6.49 1.76 5.61
N GLY A 319 7.06 1.58 4.42
CA GLY A 319 6.33 1.10 3.27
C GLY A 319 5.89 -0.36 3.40
N VAL A 320 5.05 -0.76 2.45
CA VAL A 320 4.67 -2.14 2.17
C VAL A 320 4.43 -2.27 0.66
N ILE A 321 4.75 -3.42 0.09
CA ILE A 321 4.39 -3.75 -1.29
C ILE A 321 3.52 -5.01 -1.29
N ILE A 322 2.40 -4.96 -2.01
CA ILE A 322 1.48 -6.08 -2.15
C ILE A 322 1.27 -6.36 -3.63
N ILE A 323 1.49 -7.60 -4.05
CA ILE A 323 1.26 -8.08 -5.41
C ILE A 323 0.17 -9.15 -5.34
N THR A 324 -0.94 -8.88 -6.00
CA THR A 324 -2.14 -9.72 -5.96
C THR A 324 -2.47 -10.21 -7.36
N LYS A 325 -2.43 -11.52 -7.59
CA LYS A 325 -2.87 -12.11 -8.86
C LYS A 325 -4.38 -11.98 -9.01
N LEU A 326 -4.81 -11.37 -10.12
CA LEU A 326 -6.22 -11.20 -10.46
C LEU A 326 -6.66 -12.39 -11.32
N ASN A 327 -7.25 -13.41 -10.71
CA ASN A 327 -7.76 -14.56 -11.46
C ASN A 327 -8.83 -14.09 -12.46
N ASN A 328 -8.52 -14.10 -13.77
CA ASN A 328 -9.48 -13.76 -14.80
C ASN A 328 -10.72 -14.66 -14.70
N PHE A 329 -11.90 -14.06 -14.55
CA PHE A 329 -13.18 -14.75 -14.64
C PHE A 329 -13.39 -15.20 -16.09
N GLN A 330 -12.90 -16.37 -16.45
CA GLN A 330 -13.41 -17.06 -17.63
C GLN A 330 -14.86 -17.44 -17.31
N GLY A 331 -15.80 -16.69 -17.88
CA GLY A 331 -17.23 -17.00 -17.82
C GLY A 331 -17.44 -18.44 -18.23
N PHE A 332 -18.24 -19.17 -17.46
CA PHE A 332 -18.62 -20.53 -17.81
C PHE A 332 -19.34 -20.53 -19.18
N PRO A 333 -19.07 -21.53 -20.04
CA PRO A 333 -19.79 -21.71 -21.30
C PRO A 333 -21.28 -22.01 -21.09
#